data_AF-A0A257GW32-F1
#
_entry.id   AF-A0A257GW32-F1
#
_cell.length_a   1.000
_cell.length_b   1.000
_cell.length_c   1.000
_cell.angle_alpha   90.00
_cell.angle_beta   90.00
_cell.angle_gamma   90.00
#
_symmetry.space_group_name_H-M   'P 1'
#
loop_
_entity.id
_entity.type
_entity.pdbx_description
1 polymer ?
#
loop_
_entity_poly.entity_id
_entity_poly.type
_entity_poly.pdbx_seq_one_letter_code
_entity_poly.pdbx_strand_id
1 'polypeptide(L)'
;MTLQTNPRYSAVAIALHWLLALALIGIFAVGIYMADLPFSPQRLKLYNWHKWAGVTILALSVLRLVWRLTHRPPELPVSIEAAMPSWQHKAFHAT
;
A
#
# COMPACT_ATOMS: atom_id res chain seq x y z
N MET A 1 36.03 5.09 -12.25
CA MET A 1 35.17 4.59 -11.14
C MET A 1 33.78 5.17 -11.34
N THR A 2 32.91 4.48 -12.08
CA THR A 2 31.53 4.92 -12.33
C THR A 2 30.70 4.59 -11.09
N LEU A 3 30.18 5.60 -10.41
CA LEU A 3 29.27 5.40 -9.28
C LEU A 3 27.99 4.76 -9.81
N GLN A 4 27.80 3.46 -9.58
CA GLN A 4 26.53 2.79 -9.82
C GLN A 4 25.51 3.34 -8.82
N THR A 5 24.68 4.28 -9.26
CA THR A 5 23.49 4.67 -8.50
C THR A 5 22.49 3.54 -8.61
N ASN A 6 22.32 2.76 -7.52
CA ASN A 6 21.23 1.79 -7.46
C ASN A 6 19.89 2.52 -7.68
N PRO A 7 19.06 2.08 -8.62
CA PRO A 7 17.79 2.75 -8.88
C PRO A 7 16.88 2.57 -7.64
N ARG A 8 16.36 3.68 -7.11
CA ARG A 8 15.54 3.71 -5.88
C ARG A 8 14.14 4.19 -6.19
N TYR A 9 13.17 3.69 -5.44
CA TYR A 9 11.82 4.24 -5.43
C TYR A 9 11.82 5.70 -4.99
N SER A 10 10.88 6.48 -5.51
CA SER A 10 10.70 7.87 -5.08
C SER A 10 10.33 7.93 -3.60
N ALA A 11 10.74 9.00 -2.92
CA ALA A 11 10.40 9.20 -1.51
C ALA A 11 8.87 9.18 -1.28
N VAL A 12 8.09 9.70 -2.24
CA VAL A 12 6.63 9.67 -2.23
C VAL A 12 6.09 8.23 -2.24
N ALA A 13 6.63 7.36 -3.09
CA ALA A 13 6.21 5.96 -3.15
C ALA A 13 6.47 5.22 -1.83
N ILE A 14 7.64 5.46 -1.22
CA ILE A 14 8.03 4.90 0.07
C ILE A 14 7.10 5.41 1.18
N ALA A 15 6.86 6.72 1.24
CA ALA A 15 5.99 7.34 2.23
C ALA A 15 4.55 6.83 2.12
N LEU A 16 3.96 6.80 0.93
CA LEU A 16 2.61 6.29 0.69
C LEU A 16 2.49 4.81 1.09
N HIS A 17 3.52 3.99 0.83
CA HIS A 17 3.50 2.59 1.21
C HIS A 17 3.46 2.40 2.73
N TRP A 18 4.39 3.04 3.47
CA TRP A 18 4.45 2.90 4.92
C TRP A 18 3.25 3.53 5.63
N LEU A 19 2.76 4.67 5.12
CA LEU A 19 1.53 5.29 5.61
C LEU A 19 0.35 4.32 5.50
N LEU A 20 0.16 3.71 4.32
CA LEU A 20 -0.92 2.73 4.11
C LEU A 20 -0.73 1.48 4.97
N ALA A 21 0.49 0.97 5.11
CA ALA A 21 0.77 -0.18 5.95
C ALA A 21 0.36 0.06 7.41
N LEU A 22 0.75 1.21 7.98
CA LEU A 22 0.37 1.59 9.34
C LEU A 22 -1.15 1.82 9.46
N ALA A 23 -1.76 2.47 8.48
CA ALA A 23 -3.20 2.72 8.47
C ALA A 23 -4.01 1.41 8.41
N LEU A 24 -3.56 0.44 7.60
CA LEU A 24 -4.17 -0.88 7.50
C LEU A 24 -4.06 -1.67 8.81
N ILE A 25 -2.91 -1.63 9.47
CA ILE A 25 -2.73 -2.24 10.80
C ILE A 25 -3.68 -1.59 11.82
N GLY A 26 -3.74 -0.25 11.84
CA GLY A 26 -4.59 0.49 12.77
C GLY A 26 -6.08 0.21 12.55
N ILE A 27 -6.56 0.28 11.30
CA ILE A 27 -7.97 0.02 10.99
C ILE A 27 -8.35 -1.44 11.28
N PHE A 28 -7.44 -2.40 11.03
CA PHE A 28 -7.66 -3.80 11.36
C PHE A 28 -7.78 -4.01 12.87
N ALA A 29 -6.87 -3.44 13.67
CA ALA A 29 -6.95 -3.50 15.14
C ALA A 29 -8.24 -2.88 15.68
N VAL A 30 -8.66 -1.72 15.15
CA VAL A 30 -9.96 -1.12 15.49
C VAL A 30 -11.12 -2.02 15.10
N GLY A 31 -11.03 -2.70 13.95
CA GLY A 31 -12.04 -3.64 13.47
C GLY A 31 -12.26 -4.81 14.41
N ILE A 32 -11.17 -5.41 14.91
CA ILE A 32 -11.22 -6.47 15.93
C ILE A 32 -11.80 -5.92 17.24
N TYR A 33 -11.27 -4.79 17.73
CA TYR A 33 -11.73 -4.18 18.97
C TYR A 33 -13.24 -3.84 18.95
N MET A 34 -13.76 -3.30 17.85
CA MET A 34 -15.16 -2.90 17.76
C MET A 34 -16.13 -4.07 17.58
N ALA A 35 -15.64 -5.25 17.17
CA ALA A 35 -16.47 -6.43 16.95
C ALA A 35 -17.07 -6.95 18.26
N ASP A 36 -16.28 -6.94 19.34
CA ASP A 36 -16.64 -7.50 20.64
C ASP A 36 -17.38 -6.51 21.56
N LEU A 37 -17.58 -5.26 21.12
CA LEU A 37 -18.28 -4.27 21.92
C LEU A 37 -19.79 -4.58 22.03
N PRO A 38 -20.40 -4.39 23.21
CA PRO A 38 -21.84 -4.46 23.35
C PRO A 38 -22.52 -3.37 22.50
N PHE A 39 -23.78 -3.62 22.11
CA PHE A 39 -24.55 -2.64 21.36
C PHE A 39 -24.71 -1.35 22.17
N SER A 40 -24.11 -0.28 21.68
CA SER A 40 -24.05 1.02 22.36
C SER A 40 -23.85 2.16 21.36
N PRO A 41 -24.21 3.41 21.71
CA PRO A 41 -23.92 4.57 20.87
C PRO A 41 -22.43 4.71 20.54
N GLN A 42 -21.55 4.32 21.47
CA GLN A 42 -20.11 4.30 21.26
C GLN A 42 -19.69 3.32 20.17
N ARG A 43 -20.25 2.09 20.18
CA ARG A 43 -20.02 1.11 19.11
C ARG A 43 -20.43 1.68 17.76
N LEU A 44 -21.64 2.25 17.64
CA LEU A 44 -22.11 2.84 16.39
C LEU A 44 -21.19 3.97 15.89
N LYS A 45 -20.74 4.85 16.79
CA LYS A 45 -19.78 5.92 16.48
C LYS A 45 -18.46 5.36 15.97
N LEU A 46 -17.93 4.30 16.59
CA LEU A 46 -16.68 3.68 16.19
C LEU A 46 -16.79 3.01 14.82
N TYR A 47 -17.90 2.33 14.53
CA TYR A 47 -18.17 1.78 13.19
C TYR A 47 -18.25 2.87 12.12
N ASN A 48 -18.86 4.02 12.42
CA ASN A 48 -18.90 5.14 11.48
C ASN A 48 -17.48 5.67 11.19
N TRP A 49 -16.67 5.86 12.23
CA TRP A 49 -15.27 6.26 12.07
C TRP A 49 -14.44 5.23 11.30
N HIS A 50 -14.62 3.94 11.59
CA HIS A 50 -13.95 2.86 10.87
C HIS A 50 -14.30 2.86 9.38
N LYS A 51 -15.58 3.05 9.01
CA LYS A 51 -16.00 3.15 7.61
C LYS A 51 -15.32 4.32 6.89
N TRP A 52 -15.36 5.51 7.47
CA TRP A 52 -14.72 6.69 6.88
C TRP A 52 -13.20 6.55 6.81
N ALA A 53 -12.57 5.99 7.83
CA ALA A 53 -11.14 5.66 7.78
C ALA A 53 -10.82 4.69 6.64
N GLY A 54 -11.67 3.67 6.43
CA GLY A 54 -11.54 2.72 5.33
C GLY A 54 -11.65 3.38 3.96
N VAL A 55 -12.61 4.30 3.78
CA VAL A 55 -12.74 5.08 2.53
C VAL A 55 -11.50 5.94 2.28
N THR A 56 -10.94 6.59 3.31
CA THR A 56 -9.71 7.36 3.19
C THR A 56 -8.50 6.48 2.82
N ILE A 57 -8.36 5.31 3.44
CA ILE A 57 -7.30 4.35 3.11
C ILE A 57 -7.46 3.85 1.67
N LEU A 58 -8.69 3.58 1.22
CA LEU A 58 -8.96 3.20 -0.16
C LEU A 58 -8.55 4.31 -1.13
N ALA A 59 -8.91 5.56 -0.86
CA ALA A 59 -8.51 6.70 -1.68
C ALA A 59 -6.98 6.85 -1.75
N LEU A 60 -6.28 6.72 -0.62
CA LEU A 60 -4.81 6.72 -0.58
C LEU A 60 -4.20 5.53 -1.33
N SER A 61 -4.86 4.37 -1.32
CA SER A 61 -4.43 3.18 -2.06
C SER A 61 -4.56 3.39 -3.57
N VAL A 62 -5.65 4.03 -4.02
CA VAL A 62 -5.82 4.44 -5.42
C VAL A 62 -4.77 5.46 -5.81
N LEU A 63 -4.52 6.48 -4.97
CA LEU A 63 -3.45 7.45 -5.20
C LEU A 63 -2.08 6.77 -5.34
N ARG A 64 -1.77 5.80 -4.47
CA ARG A 64 -0.54 5.00 -4.57
C ARG A 64 -0.47 4.21 -5.89
N LEU A 65 -1.58 3.63 -6.33
CA LEU A 65 -1.64 2.91 -7.61
C LEU A 65 -1.40 3.85 -8.78
N VAL A 66 -2.09 4.99 -8.83
CA VAL A 66 -1.90 6.04 -9.84
C VAL A 66 -0.44 6.51 -9.84
N TRP A 67 0.16 6.72 -8.66
CA TRP A 67 1.56 7.09 -8.54
C TRP A 67 2.48 6.07 -9.20
N ARG A 68 2.26 4.77 -8.95
CA ARG A 68 3.07 3.72 -9.57
C ARG A 68 2.88 3.62 -11.08
N LEU A 69 1.66 3.80 -11.58
CA LEU A 69 1.38 3.79 -13.02
C LEU A 69 1.99 4.99 -13.76
N THR A 70 2.11 6.13 -13.07
CA THR A 70 2.68 7.37 -13.64
C THR A 70 4.18 7.50 -13.46
N HIS A 71 4.77 6.81 -12.48
CA HIS A 71 6.19 6.87 -12.16
C HIS A 71 6.84 5.51 -12.39
N ARG A 72 7.68 5.41 -13.44
CA ARG A 72 8.33 4.16 -13.82
C ARG A 72 9.13 3.59 -12.63
N PRO A 73 8.85 2.34 -12.20
CA PRO A 73 9.61 1.72 -11.14
C PRO A 73 11.07 1.48 -11.58
N PRO A 74 12.00 1.37 -10.61
CA PRO A 74 13.37 0.91 -10.86
C PRO A 74 13.39 -0.34 -11.75
N GLU A 75 14.33 -0.38 -12.68
CA GLU A 75 14.58 -1.58 -13.49
C GLU A 75 15.05 -2.74 -12.61
N LEU A 76 14.60 -3.94 -12.94
CA LEU A 76 15.02 -5.16 -12.26
C LEU A 76 16.49 -5.44 -12.59
N PRO A 77 17.28 -5.95 -11.62
CA PRO A 77 18.58 -6.54 -11.93
C PRO A 77 18.41 -7.67 -12.95
N VAL A 78 19.29 -7.70 -13.96
CA VAL A 78 19.28 -8.69 -15.05
C VAL A 78 19.23 -10.14 -14.54
N SER A 79 19.89 -10.42 -13.41
CA SER A 79 19.87 -11.75 -12.78
C SER A 79 18.48 -12.16 -12.27
N ILE A 80 17.71 -11.20 -11.73
CA ILE A 80 16.34 -11.43 -11.28
C ILE A 80 15.42 -11.56 -12.48
N GLU A 81 15.60 -10.70 -13.49
CA GLU A 81 14.83 -10.73 -14.73
C GLU A 81 14.92 -12.09 -15.44
N ALA A 82 16.13 -12.66 -15.52
CA ALA A 82 16.37 -13.96 -16.14
C ALA A 82 15.80 -15.16 -15.35
N ALA A 83 15.70 -15.04 -14.02
CA ALA A 83 15.16 -16.09 -13.15
C ALA A 83 13.63 -16.02 -12.99
N MET A 84 13.01 -14.91 -13.40
CA MET A 84 11.61 -14.63 -13.13
C MET A 84 10.68 -15.33 -14.14
N PRO A 85 9.67 -16.10 -13.68
CA PRO A 85 8.63 -16.65 -14.54
C PRO A 85 7.85 -15.57 -15.30
N SER A 86 7.39 -15.89 -16.52
CA SER A 86 6.73 -14.92 -17.42
C SER A 86 5.47 -14.26 -16.84
N TRP A 87 4.76 -14.90 -15.91
CA TRP A 87 3.61 -14.31 -15.23
C TRP A 87 4.02 -13.24 -14.20
N GLN A 88 5.15 -13.42 -13.52
CA GLN A 88 5.70 -12.43 -12.58
C GLN A 88 6.22 -11.21 -13.32
N HIS A 89 6.84 -11.43 -14.50
CA HIS A 89 7.22 -10.36 -15.43
C HIS A 89 6.02 -9.50 -15.83
N LYS A 90 4.94 -10.15 -16.27
CA LYS A 90 3.70 -9.45 -16.62
C LYS A 90 3.11 -8.73 -15.41
N ALA A 91 3.09 -9.34 -14.23
CA ALA A 91 2.58 -8.71 -13.01
C ALA A 91 3.43 -7.51 -12.57
N PHE A 92 4.75 -7.59 -12.70
CA PHE A 92 5.67 -6.49 -12.41
C PHE A 92 5.42 -5.28 -13.31
N HIS A 93 5.14 -5.52 -14.60
CA HIS A 93 4.80 -4.46 -15.56
C HIS A 93 3.35 -3.98 -15.48
N ALA A 94 2.42 -4.84 -15.06
CA ALA A 94 0.99 -4.53 -14.98
C ALA A 94 0.59 -3.77 -13.70
N THR A 95 1.44 -3.82 -12.68
CA THR A 95 1.23 -3.07 -11.44
C THR A 95 2.28 -2.00 -11.30
#